data_AF-A0A6S7HWQ8-F1
#
_entry.id   AF-A0A6S7HWQ8-F1
#
_cell.length_a   1.000
_cell.length_b   1.000
_cell.length_c   1.000
_cell.angle_alpha   90.00
_cell.angle_beta   90.00
_cell.angle_gamma   90.00
#
_symmetry.space_group_name_H-M   'P 1'
#
loop_
_entity.id
_entity.type
_entity.pdbx_description
1 polymer ?
#
loop_
_entity_poly.entity_id
_entity_poly.type
_entity_poly.pdbx_seq_one_letter_code
_entity_poly.pdbx_strand_id
1 'polypeptide(L)'
;MKAIVMLFTNKTKTDSEEYVYPNIEKVRVTVEGVPNAVYIQGIPKTRLCEEARRLFGTGEISHQTLTNFFKDKKFALVIDLRTVNDVSTFGNGAKIQNTQSEILVEITKKATTANVVCHMFVLSDGVIGIENGQLTGVQY
;
A
#
# COMPACT_ATOMS: atom_id res chain seq x y z
N MET A 1 1.10 -13.39 6.57
CA MET A 1 0.87 -12.33 5.57
C MET A 1 1.16 -11.01 6.23
N LYS A 2 2.03 -10.16 5.66
CA LYS A 2 2.30 -8.82 6.17
C LYS A 2 2.11 -7.80 5.07
N ALA A 3 1.23 -6.84 5.25
CA ALA A 3 1.00 -5.78 4.27
C ALA A 3 0.56 -4.49 4.96
N ILE A 4 0.89 -3.36 4.36
CA ILE A 4 0.27 -2.08 4.71
C ILE A 4 -0.78 -1.78 3.65
N VAL A 5 -1.99 -1.49 4.08
CA VAL A 5 -3.11 -1.08 3.23
C VAL A 5 -3.47 0.34 3.57
N MET A 6 -3.53 1.20 2.56
CA MET A 6 -3.92 2.59 2.71
C MET A 6 -5.18 2.85 1.89
N LEU A 7 -6.22 3.32 2.58
CA LEU A 7 -7.48 3.75 1.99
C LEU A 7 -7.56 5.27 2.08
N PHE A 8 -8.15 5.89 1.06
CA PHE A 8 -8.20 7.34 0.96
C PHE A 8 -9.66 7.77 0.89
N THR A 9 -10.09 8.65 1.79
CA THR A 9 -11.45 9.21 1.80
C THR A 9 -11.41 10.73 1.68
N ASN A 10 -12.51 11.33 1.24
CA ASN A 10 -12.61 12.78 1.17
C ASN A 10 -13.00 13.35 2.54
N LYS A 11 -12.21 14.28 3.06
CA LYS A 11 -12.45 14.94 4.36
C LYS A 11 -13.74 15.75 4.39
N THR A 12 -14.16 16.29 3.25
CA THR A 12 -15.30 17.24 3.17
C THR A 12 -16.62 16.57 2.81
N LYS A 13 -16.61 15.27 2.50
CA LYS A 13 -17.85 14.53 2.20
C LYS A 13 -18.28 13.77 3.45
N THR A 14 -19.55 13.93 3.80
CA THR A 14 -20.19 13.35 5.00
C THR A 14 -20.31 11.83 4.93
N ASP A 15 -20.17 11.25 3.73
CA ASP A 15 -20.31 9.83 3.48
C ASP A 15 -18.96 9.13 3.72
N SER A 16 -18.78 8.54 4.91
CA SER A 16 -17.54 7.88 5.34
C SER A 16 -17.15 6.67 4.47
N GLU A 17 -18.05 6.21 3.60
CA GLU A 17 -17.85 5.08 2.70
C GLU A 17 -17.36 5.49 1.30
N GLU A 18 -17.18 6.78 1.02
CA GLU A 18 -16.66 7.24 -0.26
C GLU A 18 -15.12 7.23 -0.30
N TYR A 19 -14.57 6.15 -0.85
CA TYR A 19 -13.16 6.07 -1.21
C TYR A 19 -12.85 6.87 -2.47
N VAL A 20 -11.66 7.48 -2.51
CA VAL A 20 -11.19 8.31 -3.62
C VAL A 20 -9.77 7.92 -4.01
N TYR A 21 -9.45 7.94 -5.30
CA TYR A 21 -8.06 7.84 -5.73
C TYR A 21 -7.39 9.23 -5.62
N PRO A 22 -6.31 9.40 -4.81
CA PRO A 22 -5.75 10.71 -4.53
C PRO A 22 -4.76 11.21 -5.60
N ASN A 23 -4.81 10.66 -6.82
CA ASN A 23 -3.88 10.94 -7.92
C ASN A 23 -2.40 10.65 -7.59
N ILE A 24 -2.13 9.46 -7.05
CA ILE A 24 -0.78 8.96 -6.76
C ILE A 24 0.01 8.76 -8.06
N GLU A 25 1.18 9.39 -8.17
CA GLU A 25 2.12 9.23 -9.29
C GLU A 25 3.22 8.23 -8.96
N LYS A 26 3.74 8.30 -7.73
CA LYS A 26 4.84 7.45 -7.28
C LYS A 26 4.73 7.14 -5.79
N VAL A 27 5.04 5.91 -5.42
CA VAL A 27 5.21 5.48 -4.02
C VAL A 27 6.64 5.00 -3.85
N ARG A 28 7.33 5.51 -2.82
CA ARG A 28 8.64 5.01 -2.38
C ARG A 28 8.51 4.49 -0.96
N VAL A 29 9.16 3.36 -0.72
CA VAL A 29 9.23 2.76 0.61
C VAL A 29 10.70 2.68 0.98
N THR A 30 11.05 3.36 2.06
CA THR A 30 12.38 3.39 2.64
C THR A 30 12.34 2.60 3.93
N VAL A 31 13.26 1.66 4.08
CA VAL A 31 13.35 0.78 5.26
C VAL A 31 14.75 0.95 5.81
N GLU A 32 14.86 1.39 7.06
CA GLU A 32 16.15 1.64 7.73
C GLU A 32 17.10 2.56 6.92
N GLY A 33 16.54 3.61 6.31
CA GLY A 33 17.31 4.55 5.48
C GLY A 33 17.69 4.02 4.09
N VAL A 34 17.36 2.78 3.75
CA VAL A 34 17.53 2.23 2.40
C VAL A 34 16.31 2.58 1.55
N PRO A 35 16.42 3.54 0.60
CA PRO A 35 15.28 3.92 -0.23
C PRO A 35 14.94 2.81 -1.22
N ASN A 36 13.67 2.76 -1.62
CA ASN A 36 13.18 1.78 -2.59
C ASN A 36 13.42 0.33 -2.16
N ALA A 37 13.52 0.09 -0.84
CA ALA A 37 13.78 -1.23 -0.27
C ALA A 37 12.77 -2.23 -0.81
N VAL A 38 11.48 -1.89 -0.82
CA VAL A 38 10.45 -2.82 -1.31
C VAL A 38 10.37 -2.86 -2.84
N TYR A 39 10.67 -1.77 -3.55
CA TYR A 39 10.60 -1.71 -5.03
C TYR A 39 11.68 -0.79 -5.59
N ILE A 40 12.67 -1.35 -6.30
CA ILE A 40 13.90 -0.64 -6.77
C ILE A 40 13.62 0.68 -7.51
N GLN A 41 12.52 0.77 -8.27
CA GLN A 41 12.15 1.97 -9.04
C GLN A 41 10.94 2.75 -8.46
N GLY A 42 10.41 2.32 -7.32
CA GLY A 42 9.08 2.69 -6.83
C GLY A 42 7.96 1.88 -7.52
N ILE A 43 6.74 1.99 -7.00
CA ILE A 43 5.60 1.26 -7.56
C ILE A 43 4.93 2.09 -8.66
N PRO A 44 4.89 1.62 -9.92
CA PRO A 44 4.15 2.31 -10.98
C PRO A 44 2.64 2.16 -10.76
N LYS A 45 1.86 3.13 -11.26
CA LYS A 45 0.40 3.18 -11.06
C LYS A 45 -0.30 1.86 -11.43
N THR A 46 0.01 1.25 -12.56
CA THR A 46 -0.60 -0.02 -12.99
C THR A 46 -0.39 -1.15 -11.99
N ARG A 47 0.78 -1.21 -11.35
CA ARG A 47 1.14 -2.22 -10.37
C ARG A 47 0.43 -2.03 -9.02
N LEU A 48 -0.06 -0.83 -8.71
CA LEU A 48 -0.89 -0.60 -7.51
C LEU A 48 -2.15 -1.47 -7.49
N CYS A 49 -2.80 -1.61 -8.65
CA CYS A 49 -3.97 -2.48 -8.79
C CYS A 49 -3.59 -3.97 -8.75
N GLU A 50 -2.41 -4.32 -9.26
CA GLU A 50 -1.90 -5.69 -9.23
C GLU A 50 -1.61 -6.16 -7.80
N GLU A 51 -0.99 -5.33 -6.98
CA GLU A 51 -0.72 -5.63 -5.56
C GLU A 51 -2.03 -5.76 -4.77
N ALA A 52 -2.99 -4.86 -4.99
CA ALA A 52 -4.31 -4.97 -4.38
C ALA A 52 -5.04 -6.25 -4.81
N ARG A 53 -4.98 -6.63 -6.10
CA ARG A 53 -5.54 -7.90 -6.58
C ARG A 53 -4.81 -9.08 -5.95
N ARG A 54 -3.48 -9.07 -5.91
CA ARG A 54 -2.68 -10.18 -5.37
C ARG A 54 -3.07 -10.50 -3.93
N LEU A 55 -3.49 -9.48 -3.17
CA LEU A 55 -3.89 -9.63 -1.79
C LEU A 55 -5.38 -9.98 -1.60
N PHE A 56 -6.27 -9.43 -2.43
CA PHE A 56 -7.73 -9.49 -2.19
C PHE A 56 -8.58 -10.10 -3.31
N GLY A 57 -8.01 -10.37 -4.48
CA GLY A 57 -8.76 -10.74 -5.68
C GLY A 57 -8.43 -12.12 -6.24
N THR A 58 -9.29 -12.60 -7.13
CA THR A 58 -9.13 -13.85 -7.90
C THR A 58 -9.43 -13.57 -9.38
N GLY A 59 -8.70 -14.19 -10.32
CA GLY A 59 -8.93 -14.05 -11.78
C GLY A 59 -8.13 -12.92 -12.44
N GLU A 60 -8.23 -12.76 -13.76
CA GLU A 60 -7.42 -11.81 -14.57
C GLU A 60 -7.81 -10.33 -14.39
N ILE A 61 -6.83 -9.42 -14.53
CA ILE A 61 -7.08 -7.97 -14.52
C ILE A 61 -7.43 -7.51 -15.93
N SER A 62 -8.70 -7.15 -16.15
CA SER A 62 -9.10 -6.48 -17.39
C SER A 62 -8.75 -4.98 -17.36
N HIS A 63 -8.66 -4.36 -18.55
CA HIS A 63 -8.49 -2.91 -18.67
C HIS A 63 -9.63 -2.12 -18.00
N GLN A 64 -10.84 -2.69 -18.00
CA GLN A 64 -12.01 -2.09 -17.34
C GLN A 64 -11.87 -2.15 -15.82
N THR A 65 -11.33 -3.25 -15.27
CA THR A 65 -11.02 -3.37 -13.84
C THR A 65 -9.99 -2.33 -13.40
N LEU A 66 -8.92 -2.09 -14.18
CA LEU A 66 -7.94 -1.03 -13.91
C LEU A 66 -8.61 0.35 -13.90
N THR A 67 -9.44 0.63 -14.90
CA THR A 67 -10.14 1.92 -15.00
C THR A 67 -11.04 2.15 -13.80
N ASN A 68 -11.84 1.16 -13.42
CA ASN A 68 -12.74 1.24 -12.28
C ASN A 68 -11.97 1.36 -10.95
N PHE A 69 -10.83 0.67 -10.82
CA PHE A 69 -9.99 0.77 -9.64
C PHE A 69 -9.45 2.18 -9.39
N PHE A 70 -9.10 2.94 -10.44
CA PHE A 70 -8.58 4.30 -10.30
C PHE A 70 -9.63 5.41 -10.44
N LYS A 71 -10.85 5.11 -10.91
CA LYS A 71 -11.94 6.08 -11.12
C LYS A 71 -13.11 5.95 -10.15
N ASP A 72 -13.40 4.74 -9.66
CA ASP A 72 -14.51 4.49 -8.73
C ASP A 72 -14.03 4.46 -7.26
N LYS A 73 -14.96 4.16 -6.34
CA LYS A 73 -14.72 3.97 -4.90
C LYS A 73 -13.97 2.67 -4.55
N LYS A 74 -13.19 2.08 -5.47
CA LYS A 74 -12.54 0.76 -5.29
C LYS A 74 -11.03 0.81 -5.10
N PHE A 75 -10.46 2.02 -4.98
CA PHE A 75 -9.03 2.22 -4.86
C PHE A 75 -8.50 1.87 -3.46
N ALA A 76 -7.44 1.07 -3.40
CA ALA A 76 -6.61 0.86 -2.22
C ALA A 76 -5.14 0.83 -2.60
N LEU A 77 -4.27 1.50 -1.84
CA LEU A 77 -2.82 1.32 -1.98
C LEU A 77 -2.39 0.17 -1.07
N VAL A 78 -1.84 -0.89 -1.67
CA VAL A 78 -1.33 -2.05 -0.95
C VAL A 78 0.17 -2.13 -1.13
N ILE A 79 0.89 -2.20 -0.01
CA ILE A 79 2.33 -2.43 0.04
C ILE A 79 2.52 -3.80 0.69
N ASP A 80 2.94 -4.77 -0.12
CA ASP A 80 3.24 -6.11 0.37
C ASP A 80 4.62 -6.12 1.04
N LEU A 81 4.69 -6.63 2.27
CA LEU A 81 5.91 -6.71 3.08
C LEU A 81 6.41 -8.16 3.23
N ARG A 82 5.88 -9.13 2.46
CA ARG A 82 6.29 -10.54 2.53
C ARG A 82 7.70 -10.77 1.97
N THR A 83 8.41 -11.70 2.62
CA THR A 83 9.83 -12.02 2.40
C THR A 83 10.07 -13.18 1.41
N VAL A 84 9.37 -13.25 0.27
CA VAL A 84 9.64 -14.31 -0.72
C VAL A 84 9.83 -13.73 -2.12
N ASN A 85 11.08 -13.81 -2.60
CA ASN A 85 11.42 -13.71 -4.01
C ASN A 85 10.88 -14.97 -4.70
N ASP A 86 9.62 -14.93 -5.15
CA ASP A 86 9.17 -15.93 -6.12
C ASP A 86 9.68 -15.50 -7.51
N VAL A 87 10.69 -16.24 -7.99
CA VAL A 87 11.45 -15.97 -9.22
C VAL A 87 10.63 -16.27 -10.48
N SER A 88 9.38 -16.75 -10.35
CA SER A 88 8.49 -16.97 -11.49
C SER A 88 7.83 -15.70 -12.03
N THR A 89 7.83 -14.59 -11.29
CA THR A 89 7.13 -13.35 -11.68
C THR A 89 7.84 -12.07 -11.18
N PHE A 90 9.06 -11.77 -11.65
CA PHE A 90 9.76 -10.47 -11.46
C PHE A 90 9.33 -9.66 -10.21
N GLY A 91 9.38 -10.32 -9.07
CA GLY A 91 8.88 -9.87 -7.79
C GLY A 91 10.05 -9.40 -6.97
N ASN A 92 10.61 -8.24 -7.31
CA ASN A 92 11.58 -7.57 -6.44
C ASN A 92 10.81 -6.95 -5.28
N GLY A 93 10.48 -7.75 -4.27
CA GLY A 93 10.05 -7.31 -2.95
C GLY A 93 11.15 -7.64 -1.96
N ALA A 94 11.82 -6.64 -1.38
CA ALA A 94 12.88 -6.91 -0.42
C ALA A 94 12.35 -7.29 0.96
N LYS A 95 13.17 -8.10 1.62
CA LYS A 95 12.98 -8.62 2.96
C LYS A 95 13.04 -7.49 4.00
N ILE A 96 11.99 -7.33 4.80
CA ILE A 96 12.03 -6.57 6.07
C ILE A 96 12.04 -7.61 7.20
N GLN A 97 13.19 -7.85 7.81
CA GLN A 97 13.32 -8.79 8.93
C GLN A 97 14.18 -8.13 10.01
N ASN A 98 13.60 -8.01 11.21
CA ASN A 98 14.29 -7.53 12.41
C ASN A 98 14.77 -6.07 12.36
N THR A 99 13.91 -5.14 11.93
CA THR A 99 14.23 -3.71 11.95
C THR A 99 13.84 -3.12 13.30
N GLN A 100 14.82 -2.64 14.08
CA GLN A 100 14.54 -1.71 15.19
C GLN A 100 14.13 -0.32 14.67
N SER A 101 14.23 -0.10 13.36
CA SER A 101 14.12 1.21 12.73
C SER A 101 12.93 1.35 11.80
N GLU A 102 12.58 2.61 11.55
CA GLU A 102 11.37 3.12 10.92
C GLU A 102 11.16 2.64 9.47
N ILE A 103 9.89 2.40 9.11
CA ILE A 103 9.45 2.29 7.71
C ILE A 103 8.90 3.65 7.29
N LEU A 104 9.56 4.29 6.33
CA LEU A 104 9.12 5.55 5.76
C LEU A 104 8.42 5.29 4.42
N VAL A 105 7.17 5.72 4.30
CA VAL A 105 6.40 5.65 3.06
C VAL A 105 6.21 7.05 2.51
N GLU A 106 6.80 7.32 1.34
CA GLU A 106 6.67 8.58 0.63
C GLU A 106 5.70 8.42 -0.55
N ILE A 107 4.63 9.21 -0.55
CA ILE A 107 3.62 9.22 -1.62
C ILE A 107 3.72 10.54 -2.37
N THR A 108 4.17 10.48 -3.62
CA THR A 108 4.08 11.60 -4.56
C THR A 108 2.73 11.56 -5.26
N LYS A 109 1.97 12.64 -5.15
CA LYS A 109 0.67 12.80 -5.81
C LYS A 109 0.65 14.06 -6.66
N LYS A 110 -0.15 14.04 -7.72
CA LYS A 110 -0.44 15.24 -8.50
C LYS A 110 -1.23 16.23 -7.63
N ALA A 111 -1.02 17.53 -7.84
CA ALA A 111 -1.79 18.56 -7.16
C ALA A 111 -3.29 18.40 -7.44
N THR A 112 -4.10 18.44 -6.39
CA THR A 112 -5.57 18.37 -6.46
C THR A 112 -6.15 19.34 -5.43
N THR A 113 -7.38 19.81 -5.68
CA THR A 113 -8.16 20.63 -4.73
C THR A 113 -8.85 19.77 -3.65
N ALA A 114 -8.76 18.44 -3.75
CA ALA A 114 -9.43 17.52 -2.85
C ALA A 114 -8.65 17.38 -1.53
N ASN A 115 -9.34 17.61 -0.41
CA ASN A 115 -8.82 17.31 0.92
C ASN A 115 -9.01 15.82 1.21
N VAL A 116 -7.92 15.05 1.16
CA VAL A 116 -7.95 13.60 1.33
C VAL A 116 -7.44 13.22 2.71
N VAL A 117 -8.15 12.31 3.37
CA VAL A 117 -7.70 11.60 4.58
C VAL A 117 -7.17 10.23 4.17
N CYS A 118 -5.98 9.87 4.67
CA CYS A 118 -5.41 8.54 4.49
C CYS A 118 -5.66 7.72 5.77
N HIS A 119 -6.34 6.59 5.62
CA HIS A 119 -6.52 5.57 6.66
C HIS A 119 -5.52 4.46 6.40
N MET A 120 -4.64 4.20 7.37
CA MET A 120 -3.61 3.18 7.26
C MET A 120 -3.98 1.97 8.10
N PHE A 121 -3.94 0.80 7.48
CA PHE A 121 -4.18 -0.50 8.10
C PHE A 121 -2.93 -1.35 7.96
N VAL A 122 -2.56 -2.05 9.02
CA VAL A 122 -1.50 -3.06 8.99
C VAL A 122 -2.15 -4.42 9.06
N LEU A 123 -1.95 -5.22 8.03
CA LEU A 123 -2.39 -6.60 7.97
C LEU A 123 -1.21 -7.49 8.37
N SER A 124 -1.43 -8.36 9.36
CA SER A 124 -0.45 -9.33 9.84
C SER A 124 -1.14 -10.69 10.03
N ASP A 125 -0.39 -11.78 9.88
CA ASP A 125 -0.78 -13.13 10.29
C ASP A 125 -0.66 -13.37 11.79
N GLY A 126 -0.10 -12.41 12.52
CA GLY A 126 0.03 -12.42 13.97
C GLY A 126 -0.56 -11.17 14.64
N VAL A 127 -0.74 -11.23 15.96
CA VAL A 127 -1.19 -10.11 16.78
C VAL A 127 -0.18 -8.97 16.67
N ILE A 128 -0.65 -7.80 16.23
CA ILE A 128 0.15 -6.59 16.15
C ILE A 128 -0.12 -5.74 17.40
N GLY A 129 0.91 -5.52 18.21
CA GLY A 129 0.88 -4.51 19.27
C GLY A 129 1.14 -3.13 18.66
N ILE A 130 0.24 -2.18 18.87
CA ILE A 130 0.44 -0.78 18.53
C ILE A 130 0.15 0.05 19.78
N GLU A 131 1.13 0.82 20.24
CA GLU A 131 0.98 1.74 21.37
C GLU A 131 1.55 3.11 20.98
N ASN A 132 0.82 4.19 21.29
CA ASN A 132 1.22 5.57 20.98
C ASN A 132 1.61 5.80 19.50
N GLY A 133 0.96 5.09 18.58
CA GLY A 133 1.25 5.18 17.14
C GLY A 133 2.55 4.48 16.71
N GLN A 134 3.16 3.70 17.60
CA GLN A 134 4.36 2.90 17.33
C GLN A 134 4.03 1.40 17.38
N LEU A 135 4.67 0.63 16.51
CA LEU A 135 4.58 -0.82 16.51
C LEU A 135 5.38 -1.36 17.71
N THR A 136 4.71 -1.99 18.67
CA THR A 136 5.33 -2.54 19.89
C THR A 136 5.68 -4.02 19.80
N GLY A 137 5.03 -4.77 18.91
CA GLY A 137 5.36 -6.17 18.70
C GLY A 137 4.51 -6.85 17.64
N VAL A 138 5.00 -8.00 17.15
CA VAL A 138 4.22 -8.91 16.30
C VAL A 138 4.38 -10.32 16.86
N GLN A 139 3.27 -10.90 17.34
CA GLN A 139 3.23 -12.26 17.87
C GLN A 139 2.53 -13.18 16.86
N TYR A 140 3.26 -14.18 16.35
CA TYR A 140 2.76 -15.16 15.37
C TYR A 140 2.07 -16.34 16.05
#